data_AF-A0AAQ3S994-F1
#
_entry.id   AF-A0AAQ3S994-F1
#
_cell.length_a   1.000
_cell.length_b   1.000
_cell.length_c   1.000
_cell.angle_alpha   90.00
_cell.angle_beta   90.00
_cell.angle_gamma   90.00
#
_symmetry.space_group_name_H-M   'P 1'
#
loop_
_entity.id
_entity.type
_entity.pdbx_description
1 polymer ?
#
loop_
_entity_poly.entity_id
_entity_poly.type
_entity_poly.pdbx_seq_one_letter_code
_entity_poly.pdbx_strand_id
1 'polypeptide(L)'
;MVNEGSCLPTMDLLRSEPMQMAQLIIPIESAHRAISYLGDLGLFQFKDLNVDKSPFQRTYASQIKRCGEMARRLRLFKDQMLKAGVSPSTSSARKDNVDLEILEVKLEELEADLLEINANNEKLKHTYNELSEYKLVQEKVGEFFSSAKNNAVAQQRKLEVQITVERSIDSPLLLEQEETSTKQIKLGFISGLVSREKSVPFERILFRATRGNVFLKQAVVDHSVLDLSSEEKVHKNVFVVFYSGESVKSKILKICDAFGANRYPFSDDLSKQLQTITEVSGRLSELKTTIDAGLLHRSTLLQTMADHYEQWSLKLKKEKSIYHTLNMLSINVTKKCLLAEGWCPVFATSQIHKVLQQATVECSSQVEAIFQVLETKESPPTYFCTNKFTSAFQEIVDAYG
;
A
#
# COMPACT_ATOMS: atom_id res chain seq x y z
N MET A 1 9.26 -20.66 55.20
CA MET A 1 8.29 -21.60 55.78
C MET A 1 6.95 -20.91 55.89
N VAL A 2 6.12 -20.99 54.85
CA VAL A 2 4.68 -21.30 54.88
C VAL A 2 4.42 -21.87 53.48
N ASN A 3 4.29 -23.20 53.39
CA ASN A 3 3.80 -23.88 52.19
C ASN A 3 2.31 -23.53 52.08
N GLU A 4 1.96 -22.55 51.25
CA GLU A 4 0.60 -22.47 50.73
C GLU A 4 0.44 -23.62 49.74
N GLY A 5 -0.31 -24.64 50.15
CA GLY A 5 -0.54 -25.85 49.38
C GLY A 5 -1.06 -25.51 47.99
N SER A 6 -0.20 -25.71 46.98
CA SER A 6 -0.63 -25.91 45.62
C SER A 6 -1.50 -27.17 45.60
N CYS A 7 -2.81 -26.98 45.66
CA CYS A 7 -3.80 -28.01 45.40
C CYS A 7 -3.70 -28.37 43.91
N LEU A 8 -2.64 -29.08 43.54
CA LEU A 8 -2.53 -29.76 42.26
C LEU A 8 -3.53 -30.92 42.32
N PRO A 9 -4.51 -30.99 41.40
CA PRO A 9 -5.39 -32.15 41.35
C PRO A 9 -4.53 -33.41 41.14
N THR A 10 -4.87 -34.49 41.84
CA THR A 10 -4.38 -35.83 41.53
C THR A 10 -4.68 -36.09 40.06
N MET A 11 -3.64 -36.12 39.22
CA MET A 11 -3.77 -36.36 37.78
C MET A 11 -4.33 -37.77 37.54
N ASP A 12 -5.65 -37.88 37.42
CA ASP A 12 -6.29 -39.09 36.95
C ASP A 12 -6.40 -39.03 35.43
N LEU A 13 -5.27 -39.25 34.73
CA LEU A 13 -5.16 -39.23 33.26
C LEU A 13 -6.08 -40.24 32.56
N LEU A 14 -6.77 -41.09 33.32
CA LEU A 14 -7.63 -42.16 32.82
C LEU A 14 -9.07 -41.73 32.59
N ARG A 15 -9.51 -40.60 33.14
CA ARG A 15 -10.90 -40.10 33.02
C ARG A 15 -10.92 -38.59 32.87
N SER A 16 -12.01 -38.08 32.30
CA SER A 16 -12.24 -36.64 32.20
C SER A 16 -12.43 -36.05 33.61
N GLU A 17 -11.89 -34.84 33.80
CA GLU A 17 -12.08 -34.09 35.04
C GLU A 17 -13.57 -33.81 35.31
N PRO A 18 -14.00 -33.81 36.58
CA PRO A 18 -15.37 -33.47 36.93
C PRO A 18 -15.65 -32.00 36.59
N MET A 19 -16.73 -31.81 35.83
CA MET A 19 -17.19 -30.51 35.35
C MET A 19 -18.48 -30.11 36.05
N GLN A 20 -18.65 -28.81 36.23
CA GLN A 20 -19.87 -28.22 36.76
C GLN A 20 -20.31 -27.02 35.93
N MET A 21 -21.62 -26.84 35.83
CA MET A 21 -22.19 -25.64 35.22
C MET A 21 -22.24 -24.54 36.27
N ALA A 22 -21.72 -23.37 35.92
CA ALA A 22 -21.70 -22.22 36.79
C ALA A 22 -22.32 -21.00 36.09
N GLN A 23 -23.06 -20.23 36.87
CA GLN A 23 -23.61 -18.95 36.50
C GLN A 23 -22.82 -17.85 37.21
N LEU A 24 -22.36 -16.88 36.43
CA LEU A 24 -21.63 -15.70 36.91
C LEU A 24 -22.54 -14.48 36.76
N ILE A 25 -22.73 -13.73 37.84
CA ILE A 25 -23.39 -12.43 37.81
C ILE A 25 -22.32 -11.38 38.03
N ILE A 26 -21.99 -10.65 36.97
CA ILE A 26 -20.86 -9.71 36.96
C ILE A 26 -21.41 -8.28 36.78
N PRO A 27 -21.05 -7.32 37.64
CA PRO A 27 -21.40 -5.92 37.43
C PRO A 27 -20.85 -5.39 36.10
N ILE A 28 -21.59 -4.50 35.42
CA ILE A 28 -21.19 -4.01 34.10
C ILE A 28 -19.87 -3.24 34.10
N GLU A 29 -19.52 -2.61 35.23
CA GLU A 29 -18.31 -1.81 35.42
C GLU A 29 -17.04 -2.68 35.51
N SER A 30 -17.13 -3.86 36.13
CA SER A 30 -16.03 -4.81 36.27
C SER A 30 -16.02 -5.88 35.18
N ALA A 31 -17.08 -5.99 34.38
CA ALA A 31 -17.25 -7.04 33.38
C ALA A 31 -16.09 -7.19 32.39
N HIS A 32 -15.58 -6.07 31.87
CA HIS A 32 -14.47 -6.11 30.90
C HIS A 32 -13.20 -6.70 31.51
N ARG A 33 -12.80 -6.24 32.70
CA ARG A 33 -11.62 -6.75 33.42
C ARG A 33 -11.81 -8.17 33.91
N ALA A 34 -13.00 -8.49 34.43
CA ALA A 34 -13.35 -9.83 34.87
C ALA A 34 -13.17 -10.84 33.73
N ILE A 35 -13.67 -10.53 32.53
CA ILE A 35 -13.52 -11.41 31.36
C ILE A 35 -12.08 -11.46 30.87
N SER A 36 -11.33 -10.35 30.94
CA SER A 36 -9.89 -10.37 30.64
C SER A 36 -9.15 -11.35 31.55
N TYR A 37 -9.41 -11.33 32.86
CA TYR A 37 -8.75 -12.23 33.81
C TYR A 37 -9.26 -13.67 33.73
N LEU A 38 -10.56 -13.87 33.48
CA LEU A 38 -11.09 -15.20 33.19
C LEU A 38 -10.48 -15.79 31.91
N GLY A 39 -10.23 -14.95 30.90
CA GLY A 39 -9.53 -15.34 29.68
C GLY A 39 -8.07 -15.70 29.93
N ASP A 40 -7.38 -14.98 30.82
CA ASP A 40 -6.00 -15.29 31.23
C ASP A 40 -5.92 -16.61 32.05
N LEU A 41 -6.97 -16.96 32.80
CA LEU A 41 -7.09 -18.27 33.45
C LEU A 41 -7.35 -19.41 32.45
N GLY A 42 -8.24 -19.20 31.48
CA GLY A 42 -8.55 -20.19 30.44
C GLY A 42 -9.29 -21.44 30.91
N LEU A 43 -9.94 -21.40 32.08
CA LEU A 43 -10.62 -22.56 32.71
C LEU A 43 -12.16 -22.48 32.67
N PHE A 44 -12.72 -21.51 31.95
CA PHE A 44 -14.17 -21.29 31.87
C PHE A 44 -14.63 -21.29 30.41
N GLN A 45 -15.54 -22.19 30.06
CA GLN A 45 -16.15 -22.27 28.74
C GLN A 45 -17.54 -21.61 28.77
N PHE A 46 -17.66 -20.44 28.14
CA PHE A 46 -18.92 -19.70 28.07
C PHE A 46 -19.94 -20.40 27.16
N LYS A 47 -21.19 -20.42 27.60
CA LYS A 47 -22.37 -20.77 26.80
C LYS A 47 -22.96 -19.49 26.19
N ASP A 48 -23.27 -19.52 24.89
CA ASP A 48 -23.94 -18.39 24.25
C ASP A 48 -25.41 -18.32 24.73
N LEU A 49 -25.75 -17.26 25.45
CA LEU A 49 -27.11 -17.01 25.94
C LEU A 49 -27.94 -16.19 24.94
N ASN A 50 -27.34 -15.71 23.85
CA ASN A 50 -27.97 -14.86 22.85
C ASN A 50 -27.98 -15.51 21.44
N VAL A 51 -28.11 -16.84 21.36
CA VAL A 51 -28.14 -17.58 20.08
C VAL A 51 -29.24 -17.07 19.15
N ASP A 52 -30.40 -16.71 19.69
CA ASP A 52 -31.56 -16.24 18.92
C ASP A 52 -31.39 -14.83 18.35
N LYS A 53 -30.38 -14.07 18.79
CA LYS A 53 -30.14 -12.70 18.35
C LYS A 53 -29.06 -12.65 17.27
N SER A 54 -29.38 -11.93 16.18
CA SER A 54 -28.41 -11.62 15.13
C SER A 54 -27.17 -10.93 15.71
N PRO A 55 -25.94 -11.25 15.25
CA PRO A 55 -24.70 -10.66 15.75
C PRO A 55 -24.68 -9.12 15.80
N PHE A 56 -25.41 -8.46 14.89
CA PHE A 56 -25.50 -7.01 14.80
C PHE A 56 -26.45 -6.37 15.83
N GLN A 57 -27.40 -7.13 16.36
CA GLN A 57 -28.38 -6.66 17.34
C GLN A 57 -27.91 -6.86 18.79
N ARG A 58 -26.76 -7.50 18.98
CA ARG A 58 -26.19 -7.75 20.30
C ARG A 58 -25.51 -6.49 20.86
N THR A 59 -25.46 -6.40 22.18
CA THR A 59 -25.08 -5.18 22.93
C THR A 59 -23.69 -4.65 22.58
N TYR A 60 -22.71 -5.53 22.31
CA TYR A 60 -21.32 -5.13 22.07
C TYR A 60 -20.91 -5.14 20.59
N ALA A 61 -21.89 -5.17 19.67
CA ALA A 61 -21.63 -5.23 18.23
C ALA A 61 -20.84 -4.02 17.70
N SER A 62 -21.07 -2.82 18.25
CA SER A 62 -20.35 -1.61 17.84
C SER A 62 -18.87 -1.65 18.24
N GLN A 63 -18.55 -2.14 19.43
CA GLN A 63 -17.16 -2.30 19.89
C GLN A 63 -16.42 -3.38 19.08
N ILE A 64 -17.10 -4.47 18.71
CA ILE A 64 -16.53 -5.48 17.81
C ILE A 64 -16.27 -4.89 16.42
N LYS A 65 -17.20 -4.08 15.89
CA LYS A 65 -17.01 -3.39 14.60
C LYS A 65 -15.81 -2.43 14.66
N ARG A 66 -15.70 -1.65 15.75
CA ARG A 66 -14.56 -0.75 16.02
C ARG A 66 -13.23 -1.50 16.03
N CYS A 67 -13.17 -2.63 16.75
CA CYS A 67 -11.98 -3.50 16.75
C CYS A 67 -11.70 -4.11 15.37
N GLY A 68 -12.74 -4.45 14.62
CA GLY A 68 -12.63 -4.93 13.24
C GLY A 68 -12.01 -3.90 12.30
N GLU A 69 -12.37 -2.63 12.48
CA GLU A 69 -11.82 -1.51 11.70
C GLU A 69 -10.35 -1.27 12.01
N MET A 70 -9.97 -1.23 13.29
CA MET A 70 -8.55 -1.19 13.70
C MET A 70 -7.76 -2.38 13.14
N ALA A 71 -8.37 -3.57 13.06
CA ALA A 71 -7.73 -4.76 12.50
C ALA A 71 -7.57 -4.67 10.98
N ARG A 72 -8.47 -3.97 10.28
CA ARG A 72 -8.33 -3.64 8.86
C ARG A 72 -7.12 -2.72 8.67
N ARG A 73 -6.99 -1.67 9.48
CA ARG A 73 -5.84 -0.73 9.44
C ARG A 73 -4.51 -1.44 9.67
N LEU A 74 -4.42 -2.28 10.70
CA LEU A 74 -3.21 -3.08 10.95
C LEU A 74 -2.86 -3.99 9.77
N ARG A 75 -3.84 -4.62 9.10
CA ARG A 75 -3.56 -5.41 7.89
C ARG A 75 -2.98 -4.56 6.76
N LEU A 76 -3.50 -3.36 6.54
CA LEU A 76 -2.92 -2.42 5.58
C LEU A 76 -1.47 -2.08 5.92
N PHE A 77 -1.16 -1.80 7.18
CA PHE A 77 0.22 -1.51 7.61
C PHE A 77 1.13 -2.71 7.37
N LYS A 78 0.69 -3.92 7.70
CA LYS A 78 1.44 -5.15 7.41
C LYS A 78 1.73 -5.30 5.92
N ASP A 79 0.74 -5.07 5.06
CA ASP A 79 0.92 -5.17 3.61
C ASP A 79 1.91 -4.11 3.09
N GLN A 80 1.86 -2.89 3.62
CA GLN A 80 2.79 -1.81 3.27
C GLN A 80 4.23 -2.08 3.76
N MET A 81 4.36 -2.64 4.96
CA MET A 81 5.64 -3.07 5.52
C MET A 81 6.26 -4.20 4.69
N LEU A 82 5.46 -5.21 4.32
CA LEU A 82 5.91 -6.30 3.44
C LEU A 82 6.37 -5.79 2.08
N LYS A 83 5.62 -4.86 1.47
CA LYS A 83 6.04 -4.20 0.22
C LYS A 83 7.35 -3.41 0.36
N ALA A 84 7.64 -2.89 1.56
CA ALA A 84 8.87 -2.17 1.87
C ALA A 84 10.02 -3.07 2.35
N GLY A 85 9.80 -4.38 2.53
CA GLY A 85 10.79 -5.31 3.08
C GLY A 85 11.07 -5.13 4.57
N VAL A 86 10.18 -4.44 5.31
CA VAL A 86 10.29 -4.23 6.76
C VAL A 86 9.51 -5.34 7.47
N SER A 87 10.18 -6.11 8.34
CA SER A 87 9.53 -7.09 9.20
C SER A 87 9.14 -6.45 10.54
N PRO A 88 7.98 -6.81 11.12
CA PRO A 88 7.63 -6.37 12.47
C PRO A 88 8.68 -6.89 13.47
N SER A 89 9.06 -6.05 14.43
CA SER A 89 10.01 -6.44 15.45
C SER A 89 9.31 -7.35 16.48
N THR A 90 9.90 -8.51 16.78
CA THR A 90 9.42 -9.42 17.83
C THR A 90 9.86 -8.97 19.24
N SER A 91 10.27 -7.71 19.39
CA SER A 91 10.78 -7.18 20.66
C SER A 91 9.65 -7.18 21.69
N SER A 92 9.81 -8.00 22.74
CA SER A 92 8.91 -8.09 23.89
C SER A 92 9.04 -6.86 24.81
N ALA A 93 8.98 -5.65 24.24
CA ALA A 93 9.01 -4.42 25.01
C ALA A 93 7.67 -4.22 25.74
N ARG A 94 7.78 -3.60 26.93
CA ARG A 94 6.80 -3.45 28.02
C ARG A 94 5.33 -3.39 27.60
N LYS A 95 4.47 -3.99 28.43
CA LYS A 95 3.01 -3.77 28.44
C LYS A 95 2.75 -2.28 28.74
N ASP A 96 2.94 -1.42 27.75
CA ASP A 96 2.40 -0.08 27.82
C ASP A 96 0.88 -0.25 27.71
N ASN A 97 0.20 0.05 28.80
CA ASN A 97 -1.26 0.11 28.85
C ASN A 97 -1.72 1.33 28.03
N VAL A 98 -1.55 1.29 26.71
CA VAL A 98 -2.06 2.33 25.80
C VAL A 98 -3.55 2.12 25.67
N ASP A 99 -4.38 3.02 26.19
CA ASP A 99 -5.83 2.89 26.09
C ASP A 99 -6.28 2.66 24.63
N LEU A 100 -7.30 1.80 24.47
CA LEU A 100 -7.81 1.42 23.14
C LEU A 100 -8.26 2.64 22.33
N GLU A 101 -8.80 3.66 23.02
CA GLU A 101 -9.22 4.92 22.41
C GLU A 101 -8.05 5.71 21.83
N ILE A 102 -6.96 5.83 22.60
CA ILE A 102 -5.75 6.50 22.13
C ILE A 102 -5.14 5.72 20.97
N LEU A 103 -5.17 4.38 21.04
CA LEU A 103 -4.66 3.53 19.96
C LEU A 103 -5.48 3.73 18.67
N GLU A 104 -6.80 3.83 18.75
CA GLU A 104 -7.63 4.05 17.56
C GLU A 104 -7.28 5.36 16.86
N VAL A 105 -7.20 6.46 17.60
CA VAL A 105 -6.85 7.78 17.05
C VAL A 105 -5.47 7.72 16.39
N LYS A 106 -4.49 7.14 17.08
CA LYS A 106 -3.14 6.96 16.51
C LYS A 106 -3.13 6.12 15.23
N LEU A 107 -3.89 5.02 15.18
CA LEU A 107 -3.97 4.18 13.97
C LEU A 107 -4.66 4.90 12.81
N GLU A 108 -5.62 5.77 13.09
CA GLU A 108 -6.32 6.57 12.08
C GLU A 108 -5.43 7.68 11.53
N GLU A 109 -4.73 8.44 12.38
CA GLU A 109 -3.74 9.45 11.99
C GLU A 109 -2.65 8.82 11.11
N LEU A 110 -2.10 7.69 11.56
CA LEU A 110 -1.07 6.96 10.83
C LEU A 110 -1.54 6.42 9.47
N GLU A 111 -2.80 6.02 9.35
CA GLU A 111 -3.40 5.60 8.07
C GLU A 111 -3.52 6.80 7.12
N ALA A 112 -3.99 7.94 7.64
CA ALA A 112 -4.09 9.18 6.86
C ALA A 112 -2.73 9.65 6.35
N ASP A 113 -1.72 9.70 7.24
CA ASP A 113 -0.35 10.09 6.90
C ASP A 113 0.25 9.17 5.83
N LEU A 114 0.08 7.85 5.96
CA LEU A 114 0.57 6.90 4.97
C LEU A 114 -0.10 7.07 3.61
N LEU A 115 -1.42 7.27 3.57
CA LEU A 115 -2.16 7.48 2.33
C LEU A 115 -1.73 8.78 1.66
N GLU A 116 -1.55 9.85 2.43
CA GLU A 116 -1.07 11.13 1.93
C GLU A 116 0.35 11.03 1.37
N ILE A 117 1.27 10.43 2.13
CA ILE A 117 2.67 10.24 1.70
C ILE A 117 2.73 9.39 0.42
N ASN A 118 1.92 8.33 0.31
CA ASN A 118 1.89 7.50 -0.88
C ASN A 118 1.34 8.27 -2.09
N ALA A 119 0.21 8.98 -1.94
CA ALA A 119 -0.37 9.78 -3.01
C ALA A 119 0.56 10.90 -3.47
N ASN A 120 1.26 11.57 -2.54
CA ASN A 120 2.23 12.61 -2.86
C ASN A 120 3.46 12.02 -3.57
N ASN A 121 3.97 10.88 -3.11
CA ASN A 121 5.08 10.19 -3.77
C ASN A 121 4.71 9.72 -5.19
N GLU A 122 3.50 9.21 -5.42
CA GLU A 122 3.03 8.83 -6.76
C GLU A 122 2.97 10.04 -7.70
N LYS A 123 2.41 11.17 -7.24
CA LYS A 123 2.40 12.43 -8.02
C LYS A 123 3.81 12.95 -8.33
N LEU A 124 4.71 12.90 -7.35
CA LEU A 124 6.11 13.31 -7.54
C LEU A 124 6.84 12.38 -8.51
N LYS A 125 6.63 11.06 -8.41
CA LYS A 125 7.19 10.10 -9.37
C LYS A 125 6.66 10.32 -10.79
N HIS A 126 5.36 10.60 -10.94
CA HIS A 126 4.78 10.90 -12.24
C HIS A 126 5.43 12.15 -12.87
N THR A 127 5.47 13.25 -12.13
CA THR A 127 6.08 14.50 -12.62
C THR A 127 7.59 14.35 -12.89
N TYR A 128 8.29 13.58 -12.07
CA TYR A 128 9.70 13.24 -12.30
C TYR A 128 9.89 12.46 -13.61
N ASN A 129 9.06 11.44 -13.85
CA ASN A 129 9.12 10.64 -15.07
C ASN A 129 8.79 11.48 -16.31
N GLU A 130 7.76 12.34 -16.25
CA GLU A 130 7.40 13.26 -17.34
C GLU A 130 8.54 14.22 -17.70
N LEU A 131 9.20 14.79 -16.69
CA LEU A 131 10.33 15.70 -16.91
C LEU A 131 11.58 14.96 -17.40
N SER A 132 11.76 13.71 -16.97
CA SER A 132 12.87 12.86 -17.43
C SER A 132 12.71 12.51 -18.90
N GLU A 133 11.50 12.14 -19.32
CA GLU A 133 11.13 11.96 -20.73
C GLU A 133 11.33 13.26 -21.51
N TYR A 134 10.90 14.40 -20.97
CA TYR A 134 11.05 15.69 -21.61
C TYR A 134 12.53 16.05 -21.86
N LYS A 135 13.38 15.88 -20.85
CA LYS A 135 14.84 16.11 -20.96
C LYS A 135 15.45 15.24 -22.05
N LEU A 136 15.10 13.95 -22.07
CA LEU A 136 15.60 12.99 -23.04
C LEU A 136 15.22 13.36 -24.49
N VAL A 137 13.98 13.82 -24.70
CA VAL A 137 13.54 14.32 -26.00
C VAL A 137 14.34 15.54 -26.40
N GLN A 138 14.54 16.51 -25.50
CA GLN A 138 15.32 17.71 -25.79
C GLN A 138 16.76 17.38 -26.22
N GLU A 139 17.42 16.43 -25.56
CA GLU A 139 18.79 16.01 -25.89
C GLU A 139 18.84 15.31 -27.26
N LYS A 140 17.99 14.30 -27.49
CA LYS A 140 18.01 13.51 -28.73
C LYS A 140 17.52 14.26 -29.96
N VAL A 141 16.49 15.09 -29.79
CA VAL A 141 16.03 15.98 -30.87
C VAL A 141 17.08 17.05 -31.15
N GLY A 142 17.74 17.57 -30.12
CA GLY A 142 18.90 18.46 -30.25
C GLY A 142 20.03 17.93 -31.11
N GLU A 143 20.44 16.68 -30.85
CA GLU A 143 21.44 15.96 -31.66
C GLU A 143 21.01 15.91 -33.14
N PHE A 144 19.73 15.67 -33.40
CA PHE A 144 19.20 15.59 -34.77
C PHE A 144 19.21 16.91 -35.51
N PHE A 145 18.80 18.01 -34.88
CA PHE A 145 18.82 19.34 -35.47
C PHE A 145 20.26 19.83 -35.68
N SER A 146 21.13 19.62 -34.70
CA SER A 146 22.56 19.96 -34.81
C SER A 146 23.25 19.19 -35.94
N SER A 147 23.00 17.88 -36.04
CA SER A 147 23.49 17.05 -37.14
C SER A 147 22.95 17.49 -38.50
N ALA A 148 21.66 17.83 -38.59
CA ALA A 148 21.04 18.33 -39.82
C ALA A 148 21.64 19.66 -40.26
N LYS A 149 21.85 20.61 -39.32
CA LYS A 149 22.47 21.91 -39.59
C LYS A 149 23.92 21.76 -40.05
N ASN A 150 24.70 20.89 -39.40
CA ASN A 150 26.08 20.62 -39.81
C ASN A 150 26.16 19.98 -41.20
N ASN A 151 25.25 19.04 -41.52
CA ASN A 151 25.17 18.43 -42.85
C ASN A 151 24.72 19.42 -43.92
N ALA A 152 23.75 20.30 -43.64
CA ALA A 152 23.32 21.34 -44.56
C ALA A 152 24.44 22.34 -44.86
N VAL A 153 25.18 22.79 -43.84
CA VAL A 153 26.37 23.66 -44.01
C VAL A 153 27.47 22.93 -44.79
N ALA A 154 27.69 21.64 -44.53
CA ALA A 154 28.67 20.84 -45.28
C ALA A 154 28.26 20.62 -46.75
N GLN A 155 26.97 20.44 -47.03
CA GLN A 155 26.44 20.33 -48.39
C GLN A 155 26.51 21.67 -49.14
N GLN A 156 26.18 22.79 -48.48
CA GLN A 156 26.36 24.13 -49.05
C GLN A 156 27.83 24.40 -49.40
N ARG A 157 28.77 24.08 -48.49
CA ARG A 157 30.21 24.21 -48.78
C ARG A 157 30.66 23.33 -49.96
N LYS A 158 30.10 22.11 -50.10
CA LYS A 158 30.40 21.22 -51.24
C LYS A 158 29.84 21.76 -52.56
N LEU A 159 28.61 22.30 -52.54
CA LEU A 159 27.99 22.94 -53.70
C LEU A 159 28.74 24.22 -54.12
N GLU A 160 29.17 25.04 -53.16
CA GLU A 160 29.99 26.23 -53.44
C GLU A 160 31.36 25.86 -54.05
N VAL A 161 32.02 24.81 -53.54
CA VAL A 161 33.27 24.31 -54.12
C VAL A 161 33.06 23.76 -55.54
N GLN A 162 31.95 23.07 -55.81
CA GLN A 162 31.65 22.53 -57.13
C GLN A 162 31.33 23.64 -58.16
N ILE A 163 30.62 24.69 -57.75
CA ILE A 163 30.37 25.88 -58.58
C ILE A 163 31.67 26.67 -58.86
N THR A 164 32.65 26.61 -57.96
CA THR A 164 33.94 27.30 -58.15
C THR A 164 34.87 26.56 -59.11
N VAL A 165 34.76 25.22 -59.22
CA VAL A 165 35.56 24.40 -60.15
C VAL A 165 35.02 24.45 -61.58
N GLU A 166 33.72 24.66 -61.79
CA GLU A 166 33.11 24.71 -63.14
C GLU A 166 33.14 26.10 -63.81
N ARG A 167 33.74 27.13 -63.20
CA ARG A 167 33.79 28.51 -63.75
C ARG A 167 35.01 28.83 -64.62
N SER A 168 35.56 27.83 -65.30
CA SER A 168 36.71 27.97 -66.19
C SER A 168 36.38 27.47 -67.61
N ILE A 169 36.04 28.44 -68.48
CA ILE A 169 36.06 28.46 -69.96
C ILE A 169 34.67 28.42 -70.68
N ASP A 170 34.33 29.58 -71.27
CA ASP A 170 33.47 29.91 -72.44
C ASP A 170 31.91 29.96 -72.41
N SER A 171 31.37 31.16 -72.08
CA SER A 171 30.37 32.01 -72.80
C SER A 171 28.95 31.51 -73.22
N PRO A 172 27.94 32.39 -73.50
CA PRO A 172 27.33 33.48 -72.72
C PRO A 172 25.75 33.46 -72.70
N LEU A 173 25.15 34.38 -71.93
CA LEU A 173 23.86 35.07 -72.18
C LEU A 173 22.51 34.36 -71.86
N LEU A 174 22.07 34.47 -70.61
CA LEU A 174 20.67 34.76 -70.24
C LEU A 174 20.61 35.26 -68.79
N LEU A 175 20.75 36.58 -68.65
CA LEU A 175 20.29 37.32 -67.48
C LEU A 175 18.77 37.40 -67.59
N GLU A 176 18.07 36.47 -66.96
CA GLU A 176 16.71 36.73 -66.49
C GLU A 176 16.64 36.44 -65.01
N GLN A 177 16.13 37.45 -64.31
CA GLN A 177 15.91 37.51 -62.88
C GLN A 177 15.05 36.33 -62.42
N GLU A 178 15.67 35.29 -61.91
CA GLU A 178 15.08 34.55 -60.80
C GLU A 178 15.81 34.95 -59.53
N GLU A 179 15.34 36.05 -58.94
CA GLU A 179 15.29 36.11 -57.48
C GLU A 179 14.43 34.93 -57.01
N THR A 180 15.00 33.72 -56.98
CA THR A 180 14.53 32.69 -56.07
C THR A 180 14.87 33.22 -54.69
N SER A 181 14.03 34.11 -54.19
CA SER A 181 13.75 34.20 -52.78
C SER A 181 13.58 32.75 -52.33
N THR A 182 14.61 32.20 -51.69
CA THR A 182 14.51 30.95 -50.96
C THR A 182 13.53 31.25 -49.85
N LYS A 183 12.23 31.18 -50.16
CA LYS A 183 11.15 31.22 -49.20
C LYS A 183 11.53 30.12 -48.22
N GLN A 184 12.00 30.51 -47.05
CA GLN A 184 12.23 29.58 -45.96
C GLN A 184 10.88 28.96 -45.67
N ILE A 185 10.60 27.81 -46.29
CA ILE A 185 9.41 27.02 -46.02
C ILE A 185 9.59 26.57 -44.57
N LYS A 186 8.95 27.30 -43.65
CA LYS A 186 8.93 26.93 -42.23
C LYS A 186 8.11 25.65 -42.11
N LEU A 187 8.81 24.52 -42.14
CA LEU A 187 8.23 23.21 -41.82
C LEU A 187 7.86 23.19 -40.34
N GLY A 188 6.66 22.71 -40.03
CA GLY A 188 6.27 22.39 -38.67
C GLY A 188 6.93 21.09 -38.25
N PHE A 189 7.21 20.93 -36.96
CA PHE A 189 7.70 19.68 -36.40
C PHE A 189 6.94 19.30 -35.13
N ILE A 190 6.81 17.99 -34.90
CA ILE A 190 6.28 17.41 -33.67
C ILE A 190 7.32 16.41 -33.15
N SER A 191 7.65 16.53 -31.87
CA SER A 191 8.55 15.63 -31.16
C SER A 191 7.82 14.88 -30.05
N GLY A 192 8.24 13.63 -29.81
CA GLY A 192 7.68 12.82 -28.75
C GLY A 192 8.42 11.49 -28.55
N LEU A 193 7.88 10.66 -27.66
CA LEU A 193 8.31 9.28 -27.46
C LEU A 193 7.21 8.30 -27.86
N VAL A 194 7.64 7.17 -28.42
CA VAL A 194 6.78 6.03 -28.72
C VAL A 194 7.45 4.75 -28.21
N SER A 195 6.67 3.76 -27.77
CA SER A 195 7.21 2.44 -27.42
C SER A 195 7.91 1.81 -28.63
N ARG A 196 9.06 1.16 -28.40
CA ARG A 196 9.87 0.55 -29.45
C ARG A 196 9.09 -0.52 -30.23
N GLU A 197 8.25 -1.30 -29.57
CA GLU A 197 7.42 -2.32 -30.22
C GLU A 197 6.44 -1.71 -31.24
N LYS A 198 5.97 -0.50 -30.94
CA LYS A 198 5.01 0.23 -31.77
C LYS A 198 5.69 1.15 -32.79
N SER A 199 7.02 1.26 -32.82
CA SER A 199 7.72 2.25 -33.65
C SER A 199 7.58 1.99 -35.16
N VAL A 200 7.66 0.72 -35.58
CA VAL A 200 7.55 0.31 -36.99
C VAL A 200 6.09 0.43 -37.50
N PRO A 201 5.07 -0.06 -36.77
CA PRO A 201 3.68 0.20 -37.14
C PRO A 201 3.34 1.69 -37.18
N PHE A 202 3.86 2.47 -36.23
CA PHE A 202 3.67 3.92 -36.19
C PHE A 202 4.19 4.60 -37.46
N GLU A 203 5.41 4.31 -37.88
CA GLU A 203 5.99 4.84 -39.13
C GLU A 203 5.14 4.47 -40.36
N ARG A 204 4.70 3.21 -40.47
CA ARG A 204 3.87 2.76 -41.60
C ARG A 204 2.53 3.49 -41.68
N ILE A 205 1.86 3.68 -40.55
CA ILE A 205 0.57 4.39 -40.51
C ILE A 205 0.77 5.88 -40.81
N LEU A 206 1.82 6.49 -40.25
CA LEU A 206 2.18 7.88 -40.52
C LEU A 206 2.42 8.12 -42.01
N PHE A 207 3.21 7.25 -42.65
CA PHE A 207 3.50 7.33 -44.09
C PHE A 207 2.24 7.16 -44.94
N ARG A 208 1.39 6.17 -44.63
CA ARG A 208 0.14 5.90 -45.36
C ARG A 208 -0.89 7.03 -45.24
N ALA A 209 -1.10 7.54 -44.03
CA ALA A 209 -2.11 8.59 -43.76
C ALA A 209 -1.74 9.95 -44.38
N THR A 210 -0.45 10.19 -44.56
CA THR A 210 0.12 11.43 -45.11
C THR A 210 0.58 11.31 -46.55
N ARG A 211 0.43 10.13 -47.17
CA ARG A 211 0.86 9.81 -48.54
C ARG A 211 2.35 10.09 -48.80
N GLY A 212 3.18 9.93 -47.77
CA GLY A 212 4.61 10.20 -47.83
C GLY A 212 5.02 11.67 -47.73
N ASN A 213 4.09 12.60 -47.46
CA ASN A 213 4.38 14.04 -47.35
C ASN A 213 4.97 14.45 -45.99
N VAL A 214 5.55 13.50 -45.25
CA VAL A 214 6.07 13.69 -43.90
C VAL A 214 7.42 13.03 -43.77
N PHE A 215 8.36 13.75 -43.17
CA PHE A 215 9.71 13.25 -42.89
C PHE A 215 9.79 12.85 -41.41
N LEU A 216 10.00 11.57 -41.14
CA LEU A 216 10.12 11.00 -39.80
C LEU A 216 11.58 10.67 -39.52
N LYS A 217 12.07 11.06 -38.34
CA LYS A 217 13.37 10.65 -37.81
C LYS A 217 13.16 10.02 -36.44
N GLN A 218 13.69 8.81 -36.23
CA GLN A 218 13.60 8.10 -34.95
C GLN A 218 15.01 7.92 -34.36
N ALA A 219 15.16 8.15 -33.06
CA ALA A 219 16.33 7.81 -32.26
C ALA A 219 15.95 6.70 -31.30
N VAL A 220 16.82 5.70 -31.22
CA VAL A 220 16.74 4.67 -30.20
C VAL A 220 17.20 5.28 -28.86
N VAL A 221 16.41 5.06 -27.80
CA VAL A 221 16.85 5.33 -26.43
C VAL A 221 17.50 4.06 -25.89
N ASP A 222 18.75 4.17 -25.45
CA ASP A 222 19.55 3.04 -24.94
C ASP A 222 19.08 2.55 -23.57
N HIS A 223 18.45 3.43 -22.78
CA HIS A 223 17.96 3.11 -21.44
C HIS A 223 16.45 2.84 -21.46
N SER A 224 16.02 1.84 -20.70
CA SER A 224 14.59 1.60 -20.49
C SER A 224 14.01 2.69 -19.61
N VAL A 225 12.96 3.36 -20.10
CA VAL A 225 12.26 4.41 -19.38
C VAL A 225 11.01 3.81 -18.74
N LEU A 226 10.68 4.21 -17.51
CA LEU A 226 9.43 3.79 -16.87
C LEU A 226 8.26 4.42 -17.62
N ASP A 227 7.32 3.59 -18.06
CA ASP A 227 6.16 4.10 -18.75
C ASP A 227 5.17 4.75 -17.77
N LEU A 228 4.73 5.98 -18.09
CA LEU A 228 3.78 6.76 -17.28
C LEU A 228 2.45 6.02 -17.06
N SER A 229 2.10 5.09 -17.95
CA SER A 229 0.83 4.36 -17.92
C SER A 229 0.92 2.95 -17.31
N SER A 230 2.10 2.31 -17.35
CA SER A 230 2.23 0.89 -17.02
C SER A 230 3.15 0.62 -15.82
N GLU A 231 3.87 1.62 -15.30
CA GLU A 231 4.95 1.47 -14.28
C GLU A 231 6.05 0.46 -14.66
N GLU A 232 6.01 -0.11 -15.85
CA GLU A 232 7.00 -1.05 -16.37
C GLU A 232 8.12 -0.31 -17.08
N LYS A 233 9.32 -0.89 -17.01
CA LYS A 233 10.47 -0.45 -17.76
C LYS A 233 10.28 -0.86 -19.22
N VAL A 234 9.93 0.10 -20.07
CA VAL A 234 9.71 -0.12 -21.50
C VAL A 234 10.84 0.56 -22.29
N HIS A 235 11.29 -0.09 -23.36
CA HIS A 235 12.18 0.54 -24.33
C HIS A 235 11.37 1.51 -25.19
N LYS A 236 11.75 2.79 -25.14
CA LYS A 236 11.11 3.85 -25.93
C LYS A 236 12.05 4.34 -27.04
N ASN A 237 11.48 4.88 -28.10
CA ASN A 237 12.19 5.58 -29.17
C ASN A 237 11.71 7.03 -29.20
N VAL A 238 12.64 7.97 -29.31
CA VAL A 238 12.33 9.39 -29.54
C VAL A 238 12.07 9.56 -31.02
N PHE A 239 11.02 10.28 -31.39
CA PHE A 239 10.71 10.57 -32.78
C PHE A 239 10.54 12.07 -33.01
N VAL A 240 10.86 12.50 -34.23
CA VAL A 240 10.61 13.84 -34.74
C VAL A 240 9.92 13.69 -36.10
N VAL A 241 8.77 14.34 -36.23
CA VAL A 241 7.96 14.35 -37.45
C VAL A 241 7.95 15.76 -38.03
N PHE A 242 8.51 15.93 -39.21
CA PHE A 242 8.43 17.19 -39.96
C PHE A 242 7.26 17.14 -40.94
N TYR A 243 6.45 18.19 -40.96
CA TYR A 243 5.25 18.27 -41.79
C TYR A 243 5.04 19.67 -42.37
N SER A 244 4.27 19.73 -43.44
CA SER A 244 3.78 20.98 -44.05
C SER A 244 2.26 20.94 -44.12
N GLY A 245 1.60 21.98 -43.61
CA GLY A 245 0.14 22.13 -43.62
C GLY A 245 -0.58 21.62 -42.36
N GLU A 246 -1.66 22.30 -41.99
CA GLU A 246 -2.42 22.07 -40.76
C GLU A 246 -3.28 20.79 -40.80
N SER A 247 -3.77 20.40 -41.98
CA SER A 247 -4.51 19.15 -42.17
C SER A 247 -3.66 17.91 -41.87
N VAL A 248 -2.36 17.96 -42.18
CA VAL A 248 -1.39 16.90 -41.87
C VAL A 248 -1.08 16.89 -40.37
N LYS A 249 -0.90 18.06 -39.74
CA LYS A 249 -0.72 18.20 -38.29
C LYS A 249 -1.82 17.49 -37.50
N SER A 250 -3.09 17.75 -37.83
CA SER A 250 -4.23 17.15 -37.15
C SER A 250 -4.29 15.62 -37.32
N LYS A 251 -3.85 15.08 -38.45
CA LYS A 251 -3.72 13.63 -38.65
C LYS A 251 -2.59 13.04 -37.79
N ILE A 252 -1.43 13.70 -37.76
CA ILE A 252 -0.29 13.26 -36.94
C ILE A 252 -0.68 13.23 -35.46
N LEU A 253 -1.37 14.26 -34.97
CA LEU A 253 -1.83 14.31 -33.58
C LEU A 253 -2.73 13.12 -33.23
N LYS A 254 -3.74 12.82 -34.07
CA LYS A 254 -4.63 11.66 -33.88
C LYS A 254 -3.89 10.33 -33.90
N ILE A 255 -2.88 10.19 -34.75
CA ILE A 255 -2.04 8.98 -34.81
C ILE A 255 -1.22 8.89 -33.52
N CYS A 256 -0.59 9.98 -33.06
CA CYS A 256 0.13 9.98 -31.78
C CYS A 256 -0.76 9.58 -30.61
N ASP A 257 -2.00 10.08 -30.55
CA ASP A 257 -2.98 9.70 -29.51
C ASP A 257 -3.34 8.22 -29.59
N ALA A 258 -3.62 7.69 -30.79
CA ALA A 258 -3.99 6.28 -31.00
C ALA A 258 -2.86 5.30 -30.63
N PHE A 259 -1.60 5.73 -30.77
CA PHE A 259 -0.43 4.93 -30.41
C PHE A 259 0.05 5.11 -28.96
N GLY A 260 -0.56 6.04 -28.21
CA GLY A 260 -0.15 6.39 -26.84
C GLY A 260 1.22 7.07 -26.79
N ALA A 261 1.53 7.92 -27.76
CA ALA A 261 2.81 8.63 -27.84
C ALA A 261 2.79 9.92 -27.02
N ASN A 262 3.73 10.05 -26.08
CA ASN A 262 3.90 11.26 -25.26
C ASN A 262 4.57 12.34 -26.11
N ARG A 263 3.96 13.52 -26.20
CA ARG A 263 4.43 14.63 -27.02
C ARG A 263 5.00 15.74 -26.15
N TYR A 264 6.12 16.29 -26.57
CA TYR A 264 6.78 17.37 -25.85
C TYR A 264 7.11 18.55 -26.76
N PRO A 265 6.94 19.80 -26.29
CA PRO A 265 7.26 20.98 -27.07
C PRO A 265 8.78 21.10 -27.23
N PHE A 266 9.24 21.32 -28.46
CA PHE A 266 10.66 21.52 -28.77
C PHE A 266 10.85 22.89 -29.46
N SER A 267 11.99 23.54 -29.21
CA SER A 267 12.37 24.81 -29.85
C SER A 267 13.65 24.63 -30.64
N ASP A 268 13.68 25.18 -31.87
CA ASP A 268 14.84 25.12 -32.77
C ASP A 268 15.97 26.09 -32.34
N ASP A 269 15.68 27.02 -31.43
CA ASP A 269 16.67 27.97 -30.91
C ASP A 269 17.64 27.28 -29.93
N LEU A 270 18.91 27.10 -30.34
CA LEU A 270 19.95 26.46 -29.52
C LEU A 270 20.11 27.09 -28.11
N SER A 271 19.98 28.43 -28.00
CA SER A 271 20.08 29.12 -26.71
C SER A 271 18.91 28.78 -25.78
N LYS A 272 17.67 28.78 -26.31
CA LYS A 272 16.47 28.38 -25.55
C LYS A 272 16.49 26.89 -25.22
N GLN A 273 17.03 26.06 -26.10
CA GLN A 273 17.19 24.64 -25.86
C GLN A 273 18.15 24.37 -24.69
N LEU A 274 19.33 25.01 -24.67
CA LEU A 274 20.27 24.87 -23.55
C LEU A 274 19.68 25.40 -22.24
N GLN A 275 18.96 26.53 -22.29
CA GLN A 275 18.27 27.08 -21.12
C GLN A 275 17.21 26.11 -20.57
N THR A 276 16.35 25.56 -21.44
CA THR A 276 15.30 24.61 -21.04
C THR A 276 15.88 23.30 -20.51
N ILE A 277 16.95 22.76 -21.12
CA ILE A 277 17.63 21.57 -20.59
C ILE A 277 18.21 21.86 -19.19
N THR A 278 18.85 23.01 -19.01
CA THR A 278 19.43 23.40 -17.71
C THR A 278 18.32 23.53 -16.66
N GLU A 279 17.23 24.23 -16.97
CA GLU A 279 16.07 24.39 -16.09
C GLU A 279 15.44 23.04 -15.72
N VAL A 280 15.17 22.19 -16.71
CA VAL A 280 14.58 20.86 -16.50
C VAL A 280 15.52 19.98 -15.67
N SER A 281 16.83 20.06 -15.92
CA SER A 281 17.81 19.31 -15.13
C SER A 281 17.87 19.75 -13.66
N GLY A 282 17.74 21.06 -13.39
CA GLY A 282 17.63 21.61 -12.04
C GLY A 282 16.37 21.09 -11.34
N ARG A 283 15.20 21.24 -11.98
CA ARG A 283 13.93 20.72 -11.43
C ARG A 283 13.95 19.21 -11.21
N LEU A 284 14.56 18.44 -12.10
CA LEU A 284 14.73 16.99 -11.93
C LEU A 284 15.58 16.65 -10.70
N SER A 285 16.64 17.43 -10.44
CA SER A 285 17.48 17.22 -9.25
C SER A 285 16.71 17.54 -7.97
N GLU A 286 15.96 18.64 -7.94
CA GLU A 286 15.09 19.03 -6.81
C GLU A 286 14.01 17.97 -6.54
N LEU A 287 13.30 17.53 -7.57
CA LEU A 287 12.29 16.48 -7.46
C LEU A 287 12.90 15.17 -6.96
N LYS A 288 14.08 14.79 -7.46
CA LYS A 288 14.78 13.60 -6.98
C LYS A 288 15.09 13.69 -5.50
N THR A 289 15.65 14.82 -5.04
CA THR A 289 15.92 15.01 -3.61
C THR A 289 14.65 14.98 -2.76
N THR A 290 13.53 15.51 -3.28
CA THR A 290 12.23 15.48 -2.59
C THR A 290 11.66 14.06 -2.52
N ILE A 291 11.77 13.28 -3.60
CA ILE A 291 11.36 11.86 -3.63
C ILE A 291 12.21 11.05 -2.65
N ASP A 292 13.53 11.24 -2.66
CA ASP A 292 14.44 10.52 -1.76
C ASP A 292 14.14 10.87 -0.28
N ALA A 293 13.87 12.14 0.03
CA ALA A 293 13.42 12.58 1.35
C ALA A 293 12.06 11.97 1.74
N GLY A 294 11.11 11.92 0.80
CA GLY A 294 9.80 11.30 0.99
C GLY A 294 9.87 9.78 1.23
N LEU A 295 10.76 9.08 0.52
CA LEU A 295 11.02 7.65 0.71
C LEU A 295 11.68 7.36 2.05
N LEU A 296 12.60 8.22 2.49
CA LEU A 296 13.23 8.11 3.81
C LEU A 296 12.19 8.34 4.90
N HIS A 297 11.37 9.40 4.79
CA HIS A 297 10.30 9.69 5.74
C HIS A 297 9.31 8.51 5.85
N ARG A 298 8.88 7.96 4.71
CA ARG A 298 8.03 6.75 4.65
C ARG A 298 8.69 5.56 5.33
N SER A 299 9.99 5.35 5.11
CA SER A 299 10.72 4.21 5.69
C SER A 299 10.86 4.33 7.20
N THR A 300 11.16 5.52 7.72
CA THR A 300 11.21 5.79 9.15
C THR A 300 9.86 5.55 9.82
N LEU A 301 8.78 6.03 9.20
CA LEU A 301 7.42 5.84 9.71
C LEU A 301 7.00 4.35 9.67
N LEU A 302 7.37 3.61 8.63
CA LEU A 302 7.14 2.16 8.59
C LEU A 302 7.97 1.41 9.64
N GLN A 303 9.18 1.87 9.97
CA GLN A 303 9.98 1.30 11.05
C GLN A 303 9.36 1.55 12.42
N THR A 304 8.92 2.77 12.72
CA THR A 304 8.24 3.06 14.01
C THR A 304 6.95 2.26 14.16
N MET A 305 6.20 2.05 13.06
CA MET A 305 5.06 1.13 13.05
C MET A 305 5.49 -0.31 13.29
N ALA A 306 6.56 -0.77 12.66
CA ALA A 306 7.07 -2.13 12.78
C ALA A 306 7.45 -2.49 14.22
N ASP A 307 7.96 -1.52 14.96
CA ASP A 307 8.35 -1.69 16.36
C ASP A 307 7.14 -1.96 17.27
N HIS A 308 6.01 -1.28 17.03
CA HIS A 308 4.81 -1.40 17.86
C HIS A 308 3.73 -2.34 17.30
N TYR A 309 3.87 -2.78 16.05
CA TYR A 309 2.87 -3.55 15.31
C TYR A 309 2.42 -4.80 16.07
N GLU A 310 3.37 -5.57 16.61
CA GLU A 310 3.08 -6.82 17.31
C GLU A 310 2.28 -6.60 18.60
N GLN A 311 2.63 -5.54 19.35
CA GLN A 311 1.91 -5.13 20.55
C GLN A 311 0.48 -4.71 20.24
N TRP A 312 0.29 -3.87 19.22
CA TRP A 312 -1.05 -3.42 18.79
C TRP A 312 -1.90 -4.59 18.30
N SER A 313 -1.31 -5.50 17.52
CA SER A 313 -1.98 -6.71 17.03
C SER A 313 -2.42 -7.62 18.18
N LEU A 314 -1.54 -7.90 19.14
CA LEU A 314 -1.86 -8.76 20.28
C LEU A 314 -2.94 -8.13 21.17
N LYS A 315 -2.80 -6.82 21.47
CA LYS A 315 -3.80 -6.08 22.24
C LYS A 315 -5.16 -6.10 21.56
N LEU A 316 -5.22 -5.82 20.26
CA LEU A 316 -6.47 -5.80 19.52
C LEU A 316 -7.12 -7.18 19.42
N LYS A 317 -6.32 -8.25 19.25
CA LYS A 317 -6.83 -9.63 19.29
C LYS A 317 -7.43 -9.97 20.65
N LYS A 318 -6.73 -9.63 21.74
CA LYS A 318 -7.24 -9.83 23.11
C LYS A 318 -8.54 -9.05 23.31
N GLU A 319 -8.55 -7.76 22.97
CA GLU A 319 -9.71 -6.88 23.13
C GLU A 319 -10.93 -7.36 22.33
N LYS A 320 -10.72 -7.75 21.07
CA LYS A 320 -11.77 -8.33 20.23
C LYS A 320 -12.34 -9.61 20.82
N SER A 321 -11.50 -10.47 21.41
CA SER A 321 -11.95 -11.71 22.07
C SER A 321 -12.76 -11.43 23.35
N ILE A 322 -12.38 -10.40 24.11
CA ILE A 322 -13.13 -9.96 25.30
C ILE A 322 -14.51 -9.47 24.88
N TYR A 323 -14.60 -8.57 23.90
CA TYR A 323 -15.89 -8.09 23.41
C TYR A 323 -16.73 -9.18 22.75
N HIS A 324 -16.12 -10.14 22.07
CA HIS A 324 -16.83 -11.30 21.54
C HIS A 324 -17.45 -12.14 22.67
N THR A 325 -16.70 -12.36 23.75
CA THR A 325 -17.17 -13.09 24.93
C THR A 325 -18.27 -12.33 25.67
N LEU A 326 -18.11 -11.03 25.86
CA LEU A 326 -19.16 -10.14 26.40
C LEU A 326 -20.46 -10.23 25.58
N ASN A 327 -20.36 -10.42 24.27
CA ASN A 327 -21.50 -10.52 23.36
C ASN A 327 -22.28 -11.85 23.48
N MET A 328 -21.69 -12.86 24.12
CA MET A 328 -22.37 -14.11 24.45
C MET A 328 -23.19 -14.00 25.74
N LEU A 329 -22.88 -13.02 26.59
CA LEU A 329 -23.51 -12.83 27.89
C LEU A 329 -24.87 -12.15 27.78
N SER A 330 -25.79 -12.51 28.67
CA SER A 330 -27.09 -11.85 28.73
C SER A 330 -27.01 -10.60 29.61
N ILE A 331 -27.56 -9.47 29.13
CA ILE A 331 -27.57 -8.21 29.89
C ILE A 331 -28.86 -8.09 30.68
N ASN A 332 -28.74 -7.86 32.00
CA ASN A 332 -29.86 -7.53 32.86
C ASN A 332 -29.87 -6.02 33.13
N VAL A 333 -30.67 -5.28 32.35
CA VAL A 333 -30.74 -3.81 32.40
C VAL A 333 -31.22 -3.31 33.77
N THR A 334 -32.13 -4.04 34.42
CA THR A 334 -32.70 -3.66 35.72
C THR A 334 -31.67 -3.70 36.85
N LYS A 335 -30.77 -4.68 36.83
CA LYS A 335 -29.75 -4.86 37.87
C LYS A 335 -28.37 -4.29 37.49
N LYS A 336 -28.20 -3.79 36.27
CA LYS A 336 -26.90 -3.37 35.70
C LYS A 336 -25.81 -4.45 35.82
N CYS A 337 -26.21 -5.71 35.67
CA CYS A 337 -25.29 -6.85 35.70
C CYS A 337 -25.37 -7.63 34.39
N LEU A 338 -24.26 -8.26 34.02
CA LEU A 338 -24.17 -9.27 32.98
C LEU A 338 -24.28 -10.64 33.63
N LEU A 339 -25.05 -11.52 33.00
CA LEU A 339 -25.19 -12.91 33.40
C LEU A 339 -24.49 -13.78 32.37
N ALA A 340 -23.52 -14.55 32.85
CA ALA A 340 -22.80 -15.54 32.08
C ALA A 340 -23.13 -16.93 32.60
N GLU A 341 -23.27 -17.88 31.70
CA GLU A 341 -23.34 -19.30 32.04
C GLU A 341 -22.22 -20.02 31.31
N GLY A 342 -21.69 -21.05 31.94
CA GLY A 342 -20.62 -21.82 31.34
C GLY A 342 -20.18 -23.01 32.16
N TRP A 343 -19.30 -23.79 31.56
CA TRP A 343 -18.71 -24.96 32.18
C TRP A 343 -17.34 -24.63 32.76
N CYS A 344 -17.07 -25.14 33.95
CA CYS A 344 -15.76 -25.05 34.58
C CYS A 344 -15.44 -26.34 35.35
N PRO A 345 -14.16 -26.72 35.46
CA PRO A 345 -13.76 -27.83 36.31
C PRO A 345 -14.07 -27.53 37.79
N VAL A 346 -14.47 -28.53 38.55
CA VAL A 346 -14.83 -28.38 39.98
C VAL A 346 -13.67 -27.78 40.79
N PHE A 347 -12.41 -28.15 40.47
CA PHE A 347 -11.23 -27.62 41.14
C PHE A 347 -10.96 -26.14 40.85
N ALA A 348 -11.44 -25.61 39.72
CA ALA A 348 -11.16 -24.25 39.25
C ALA A 348 -12.01 -23.19 39.96
N THR A 349 -13.06 -23.60 40.68
CA THR A 349 -13.99 -22.74 41.43
C THR A 349 -13.28 -21.69 42.29
N SER A 350 -12.30 -22.11 43.08
CA SER A 350 -11.53 -21.21 43.96
C SER A 350 -10.68 -20.21 43.19
N GLN A 351 -10.16 -20.59 42.01
CA GLN A 351 -9.33 -19.70 41.18
C GLN A 351 -10.20 -18.65 40.49
N ILE A 352 -11.36 -19.07 39.97
CA ILE A 352 -12.35 -18.18 39.35
C ILE A 352 -12.84 -17.15 40.37
N HIS A 353 -13.15 -17.57 41.60
CA HIS A 353 -13.59 -16.66 42.66
C HIS A 353 -12.53 -15.59 42.98
N LYS A 354 -11.26 -15.99 43.14
CA LYS A 354 -10.15 -15.07 43.40
C LYS A 354 -10.00 -14.02 42.29
N VAL A 355 -10.09 -14.46 41.03
CA VAL A 355 -9.97 -13.58 39.87
C VAL A 355 -11.13 -12.59 39.76
N LEU A 356 -12.36 -13.04 40.02
CA LEU A 356 -13.53 -12.17 40.06
C LEU A 356 -13.42 -11.11 41.17
N GLN A 357 -12.95 -11.52 42.36
CA GLN A 357 -12.70 -10.59 43.47
C GLN A 357 -11.62 -9.56 43.13
N GLN A 358 -10.52 -10.00 42.52
CA GLN A 358 -9.46 -9.09 42.08
C GLN A 358 -9.99 -8.05 41.08
N ALA A 359 -10.79 -8.47 40.10
CA ALA A 359 -11.41 -7.55 39.15
C ALA A 359 -12.35 -6.53 39.83
N THR A 360 -13.12 -6.95 40.82
CA THR A 360 -14.00 -6.05 41.60
C THR A 360 -13.21 -5.02 42.40
N VAL A 361 -12.14 -5.45 43.08
CA VAL A 361 -11.27 -4.57 43.90
C VAL A 361 -10.60 -3.51 43.03
N GLU A 362 -10.03 -3.91 41.89
CA GLU A 362 -9.33 -2.98 40.99
C GLU A 362 -10.26 -1.99 40.28
N CYS A 363 -11.53 -2.36 40.05
CA CYS A 363 -12.54 -1.46 39.50
C CYS A 363 -13.26 -0.63 40.57
N SER A 364 -12.93 -0.79 41.87
CA SER A 364 -13.64 -0.17 42.99
C SER A 364 -15.17 -0.34 42.92
N SER A 365 -15.64 -1.46 42.38
CA SER A 365 -17.08 -1.68 42.21
C SER A 365 -17.72 -1.97 43.56
N GLN A 366 -18.89 -1.37 43.81
CA GLN A 366 -19.61 -1.53 45.08
C GLN A 366 -20.25 -2.92 45.22
N VAL A 367 -20.38 -3.65 44.12
CA VAL A 367 -21.06 -4.95 44.05
C VAL A 367 -20.05 -6.05 43.71
N GLU A 368 -20.01 -7.09 44.53
CA GLU A 368 -19.17 -8.27 44.28
C GLU A 368 -19.78 -9.15 43.18
N ALA A 369 -18.92 -9.76 42.35
CA ALA A 369 -19.38 -10.71 41.34
C ALA A 369 -19.80 -12.01 42.03
N ILE A 370 -20.98 -12.54 41.66
CA ILE A 370 -21.54 -13.73 42.29
C ILE A 370 -21.25 -14.94 41.41
N PHE A 371 -20.71 -16.00 42.02
CA PHE A 371 -20.52 -17.31 41.40
C PHE A 371 -21.55 -18.29 41.98
N GLN A 372 -22.43 -18.83 41.14
CA GLN A 372 -23.44 -19.80 41.54
C GLN A 372 -23.30 -21.09 40.73
N VAL A 373 -23.25 -22.23 41.41
CA VAL A 373 -23.28 -23.55 40.75
C VAL A 373 -24.72 -23.88 40.39
N LEU A 374 -24.94 -24.30 39.14
CA LEU A 374 -26.23 -24.73 38.62
C LEU A 374 -26.27 -26.24 38.46
N GLU A 375 -27.36 -26.86 38.90
CA GLU A 375 -27.66 -28.25 38.55
C GLU A 375 -28.29 -28.29 37.16
N THR A 376 -27.60 -28.93 36.22
CA THR A 376 -28.07 -29.07 34.84
C THR A 376 -28.14 -30.55 34.44
N LYS A 377 -29.03 -30.85 33.49
CA LYS A 377 -29.16 -32.16 32.85
C LYS A 377 -28.35 -32.27 31.55
N GLU A 378 -27.70 -31.17 31.13
CA GLU A 378 -26.85 -31.15 29.94
C GLU A 378 -25.54 -31.91 30.17
N SER A 379 -25.02 -32.54 29.12
CA SER A 379 -23.73 -33.26 29.19
C SER A 379 -22.57 -32.27 29.30
N PRO A 380 -21.72 -32.36 30.33
CA PRO A 380 -20.55 -31.50 30.46
C PRO A 380 -19.52 -31.74 29.34
N PRO A 381 -18.68 -30.76 29.02
CA PRO A 381 -17.55 -30.94 28.13
C PRO A 381 -16.49 -31.85 28.76
N THR A 382 -15.74 -32.58 27.93
CA THR A 382 -14.61 -33.39 28.37
C THR A 382 -13.36 -32.53 28.52
N TYR A 383 -12.68 -32.63 29.65
CA TYR A 383 -11.42 -31.93 29.90
C TYR A 383 -10.38 -32.87 30.47
N PHE A 384 -9.22 -32.91 29.83
CA PHE A 384 -8.07 -33.70 30.23
C PHE A 384 -6.89 -32.77 30.49
N CYS A 385 -6.29 -32.88 31.68
CA CYS A 385 -5.09 -32.13 32.03
C CYS A 385 -3.87 -32.76 31.34
N THR A 386 -3.52 -32.28 30.14
CA THR A 386 -2.33 -32.77 29.42
C THR A 386 -1.07 -32.00 29.81
N ASN A 387 0.06 -32.69 29.90
CA ASN A 387 1.39 -32.09 29.99
C ASN A 387 2.08 -32.09 28.61
N LYS A 388 3.29 -31.52 28.50
CA LYS A 388 4.04 -31.46 27.24
C LYS A 388 4.26 -32.83 26.58
N PHE A 389 4.25 -33.92 27.34
CA PHE A 389 4.41 -35.28 26.84
C PHE A 389 3.07 -35.90 26.43
N THR A 390 2.03 -35.75 27.25
CA THR A 390 0.72 -36.37 27.01
C THR A 390 -0.14 -35.63 25.99
N SER A 391 0.13 -34.36 25.71
CA SER A 391 -0.66 -33.57 24.75
C SER A 391 -0.67 -34.17 23.35
N ALA A 392 0.48 -34.64 22.85
CA ALA A 392 0.56 -35.22 21.51
C ALA A 392 -0.23 -36.54 21.39
N PHE A 393 -0.26 -37.35 22.45
CA PHE A 393 -1.05 -38.59 22.46
C PHE A 393 -2.54 -38.29 22.58
N GLN A 394 -2.91 -37.31 23.40
CA GLN A 394 -4.30 -36.87 23.51
C GLN A 394 -4.81 -36.30 22.19
N GLU A 395 -4.01 -35.48 21.49
CA GLU A 395 -4.36 -34.95 20.16
C GLU A 395 -4.63 -36.06 19.13
N ILE A 396 -3.88 -37.17 19.18
CA ILE A 396 -4.12 -38.33 18.31
C ILE A 396 -5.46 -39.00 18.62
N VAL A 397 -5.81 -39.09 19.91
CA VAL A 397 -7.09 -39.68 20.35
C VAL A 397 -8.26 -38.75 20.00
N ASP A 398 -8.14 -37.45 20.28
CA ASP A 398 -9.15 -36.43 20.00
C ASP A 398 -9.41 -36.28 18.49
N ALA A 399 -8.43 -36.60 17.63
CA ALA A 399 -8.61 -36.59 16.18
C ALA A 399 -9.60 -37.65 15.68
N TYR A 400 -9.82 -38.72 16.45
CA TYR A 400 -10.80 -39.76 16.12
C TYR A 400 -12.23 -39.37 16.53
N GLY A 401 -12.38 -38.59 17.62
CA GLY A 401 -13.66 -38.14 18.16
C GLY A 401 -13.91 -38.61 19.59
#